data_AF-A0A966FKU7-F1
#
_entry.id   AF-A0A966FKU7-F1
#
_cell.length_a   1.000
_cell.length_b   1.000
_cell.length_c   1.000
_cell.angle_alpha   90.00
_cell.angle_beta   90.00
_cell.angle_gamma   90.00
#
_symmetry.space_group_name_H-M   'P 1'
#
loop_
_entity.id
_entity.type
_entity.pdbx_description
1 polymer ?
#
loop_
_entity_poly.entity_id
_entity_poly.type
_entity_poly.pdbx_seq_one_letter_code
_entity_poly.pdbx_strand_id
1 'polypeptide(L)' 'MQHISKLPQIGTNIFSVMSALATKHKAINLSQGFPDFKSDQKLIDLVSQAMNSGYNQYAPMPGVLELRERIAE' A
#
# COMPACT_ATOMS: atom_id res chain seq x y z
N MET A 1 -29.37 15.70 -5.58
CA MET A 1 -29.08 15.96 -4.16
C MET A 1 -27.64 16.41 -4.02
N GLN A 2 -27.38 17.51 -3.33
CA GLN A 2 -26.02 17.94 -3.05
C GLN A 2 -25.56 17.23 -1.77
N HIS A 3 -24.58 16.33 -1.86
CA HIS A 3 -24.05 15.64 -0.70
C HIS A 3 -23.16 16.59 0.11
N ILE A 4 -23.44 16.72 1.41
CA ILE A 4 -22.61 17.50 2.32
C ILE A 4 -21.45 16.61 2.79
N SER A 5 -20.22 17.05 2.55
CA SER A 5 -19.03 16.34 3.01
C SER A 5 -18.93 16.40 4.53
N LYS A 6 -18.65 15.25 5.16
CA LYS A 6 -18.23 15.19 6.58
C LYS A 6 -16.82 15.74 6.82
N LEU A 7 -16.06 15.98 5.75
CA LEU A 7 -14.67 16.43 5.77
C LEU A 7 -14.47 17.56 4.74
N PRO A 8 -15.14 18.72 4.88
CA PRO A 8 -15.19 19.74 3.84
C PRO A 8 -13.84 20.45 3.58
N GLN A 9 -12.87 20.32 4.50
CA GLN A 9 -11.63 21.12 4.49
C GLN A 9 -10.34 20.31 4.37
N ILE A 10 -10.40 18.98 4.22
CA ILE A 10 -9.19 18.14 4.31
C ILE A 10 -8.35 18.08 3.02
N GLY A 11 -8.91 18.52 1.88
CA GLY A 11 -8.20 18.76 0.62
C GLY A 11 -7.19 17.68 0.18
N THR A 12 -6.21 18.09 -0.63
CA THR A 12 -5.09 17.25 -1.05
C THR A 12 -3.89 17.51 -0.12
N ASN A 13 -3.13 16.48 0.22
CA ASN A 13 -1.93 16.64 1.05
C ASN A 13 -0.71 17.11 0.24
N ILE A 14 0.26 17.71 0.93
CA ILE A 14 1.50 18.25 0.32
C ILE A 14 2.35 17.17 -0.37
N PHE A 15 2.32 15.92 0.11
CA PHE A 15 3.10 14.81 -0.47
C PHE A 15 2.63 14.47 -1.89
N SER A 16 1.31 14.49 -2.13
CA SER A 16 0.74 14.30 -3.47
C SER A 16 1.11 15.44 -4.41
N VAL A 17 1.07 16.69 -3.93
CA VAL A 17 1.47 17.88 -4.73
C VAL A 17 2.95 17.82 -5.10
N MET A 18 3.82 17.54 -4.11
CA MET A 18 5.27 17.50 -4.33
C MET A 18 5.68 16.35 -5.24
N SER A 19 5.08 15.16 -5.06
CA SER A 19 5.36 14.01 -5.93
C SER A 19 4.97 14.28 -7.40
N ALA A 20 3.83 14.95 -7.62
CA ALA A 20 3.41 15.35 -8.96
C ALA A 20 4.36 16.39 -9.59
N LEU A 21 4.80 17.38 -8.81
CA LEU A 21 5.77 18.38 -9.28
C LEU A 21 7.14 17.76 -9.58
N ALA A 22 7.64 16.88 -8.72
CA ALA A 22 8.91 16.19 -8.96
C ALA A 22 8.87 15.40 -10.28
N THR A 23 7.78 14.67 -10.53
CA THR A 23 7.54 13.97 -11.81
C THR A 23 7.50 14.94 -12.98
N LYS A 24 6.71 16.02 -12.89
CA LYS A 24 6.54 17.03 -13.95
C LYS A 24 7.88 17.68 -14.34
N HIS A 25 8.72 17.96 -13.35
CA HIS A 25 9.99 18.66 -13.54
C HIS A 25 11.20 17.72 -13.66
N LYS A 26 10.97 16.40 -13.71
CA LYS A 26 12.03 15.38 -13.71
C LYS A 26 13.04 15.55 -12.57
N ALA A 27 12.57 16.02 -11.42
CA ALA A 27 13.37 16.17 -10.22
C ALA A 27 13.46 14.84 -9.46
N ILE A 28 14.53 14.66 -8.70
CA ILE A 28 14.66 13.53 -7.76
C ILE A 28 13.63 13.72 -6.64
N ASN A 29 12.77 12.72 -6.43
CA ASN A 29 11.71 12.79 -5.43
C ASN A 29 12.18 12.20 -4.09
N LEU A 30 12.78 13.04 -3.23
CA LEU A 30 13.12 12.67 -1.86
C LEU A 30 11.96 12.88 -0.86
N SER A 31 10.77 13.29 -1.35
CA SER A 31 9.59 13.52 -0.52
C SER A 31 8.65 12.32 -0.42
N GLN A 32 8.86 11.29 -1.25
CA GLN A 32 8.01 10.10 -1.26
C GLN A 32 8.17 9.25 0.01
N GLY A 33 7.06 8.73 0.52
CA GLY A 33 7.04 7.88 1.71
C GLY A 33 7.14 6.37 1.44
N PHE A 34 7.49 5.97 0.22
CA PHE A 34 7.62 4.56 -0.18
C PHE A 34 8.99 4.29 -0.83
N PRO A 35 9.54 3.07 -0.66
CA PRO A 35 10.80 2.66 -1.29
C PRO A 35 10.79 2.79 -2.82
N ASP A 36 11.94 3.09 -3.40
CA ASP A 36 12.19 3.07 -4.85
C ASP A 36 12.92 1.79 -5.32
N PHE A 37 13.06 0.80 -4.42
CA PHE A 37 13.67 -0.49 -4.68
C PHE A 37 12.66 -1.64 -4.59
N LYS A 38 13.04 -2.80 -5.11
CA LYS A 38 12.19 -3.99 -5.12
C LYS A 38 12.11 -4.65 -3.75
N SER A 39 10.96 -5.25 -3.44
CA SER A 39 10.81 -6.18 -2.31
C SER A 39 11.72 -7.41 -2.46
N ASP A 40 11.95 -8.12 -1.36
CA ASP A 40 12.68 -9.39 -1.34
C ASP A 40 12.03 -10.40 -2.32
N GLN A 41 12.85 -11.03 -3.17
CA GLN A 41 12.38 -11.99 -4.17
C GLN A 41 11.65 -13.17 -3.53
N LYS A 42 12.10 -13.63 -2.35
CA LYS A 42 11.46 -14.72 -1.61
C LYS A 42 10.01 -14.39 -1.27
N LEU A 43 9.73 -13.13 -0.91
CA LEU A 43 8.37 -12.68 -0.61
C LEU A 43 7.49 -12.71 -1.87
N ILE A 44 8.02 -12.25 -3.01
CA ILE A 44 7.31 -12.27 -4.29
C ILE A 44 6.96 -13.71 -4.70
N ASP A 45 7.91 -14.63 -4.55
CA ASP A 45 7.74 -16.04 -4.92
C ASP A 45 6.68 -16.72 -4.03
N LEU A 46 6.71 -16.49 -2.72
CA LEU A 46 5.73 -17.04 -1.78
C LEU A 46 4.31 -16.52 -2.04
N VAL A 47 4.16 -15.21 -2.33
CA VAL A 47 2.85 -14.63 -2.69
C VAL A 47 2.34 -15.25 -3.99
N SER A 48 3.21 -15.40 -4.99
CA SER A 48 2.86 -16.02 -6.28
C SER A 48 2.42 -17.47 -6.12
N GLN A 49 3.14 -18.24 -5.29
CA GLN A 49 2.77 -19.61 -4.96
C GLN A 49 1.39 -19.67 -4.29
N ALA A 50 1.14 -18.85 -3.26
CA ALA A 50 -0.15 -18.83 -2.56
C ALA A 50 -1.33 -18.51 -3.48
N MET A 51 -1.16 -17.53 -4.38
CA MET A 51 -2.18 -17.20 -5.38
C MET A 51 -2.46 -18.37 -6.33
N ASN A 52 -1.41 -19.04 -6.83
CA ASN A 52 -1.53 -20.19 -7.71
C ASN A 52 -2.14 -21.43 -7.01
N SER A 53 -1.93 -21.56 -5.70
CA SER A 53 -2.51 -22.61 -4.86
C SER A 53 -3.95 -22.35 -4.42
N GLY A 54 -4.58 -21.25 -4.87
CA GLY A 54 -6.00 -20.97 -4.65
C GLY A 54 -6.32 -20.21 -3.36
N TYR A 55 -5.33 -19.66 -2.65
CA TYR A 55 -5.51 -18.81 -1.46
C TYR A 55 -6.00 -17.41 -1.82
N ASN A 56 -7.09 -17.33 -2.58
CA ASN A 56 -7.65 -16.09 -3.16
C ASN A 56 -9.03 -15.73 -2.56
N GLN A 57 -9.51 -16.53 -1.61
CA GLN A 57 -10.77 -16.30 -0.90
C GLN A 57 -10.54 -15.49 0.38
N TYR A 58 -11.63 -15.03 0.98
CA TYR A 58 -11.57 -14.26 2.22
C TYR A 58 -10.73 -14.98 3.28
N ALA A 59 -9.76 -14.26 3.84
CA ALA A 59 -9.13 -14.63 5.09
C ALA A 59 -10.17 -14.53 6.24
N PRO A 60 -9.92 -15.20 7.38
CA PRO A 60 -10.70 -14.97 8.58
C PRO A 60 -10.70 -13.48 8.96
N MET A 61 -11.79 -12.97 9.55
CA MET A 61 -11.93 -11.57 9.96
C MET A 61 -10.73 -11.00 10.74
N PRO A 62 -10.15 -11.70 11.74
CA PRO A 62 -8.97 -11.19 12.45
C PRO A 62 -7.66 -11.30 11.65
N GLY A 63 -7.66 -11.96 10.48
CA GLY A 63 -6.48 -12.34 9.71
C GLY A 63 -6.15 -13.84 9.84
N VAL A 64 -5.33 -14.33 8.92
CA VAL A 64 -4.85 -15.73 8.88
C VAL A 64 -4.13 -16.07 10.20
N LEU A 65 -4.43 -17.23 10.78
CA LEU A 65 -3.87 -17.64 12.08
C LEU A 65 -2.34 -17.69 12.06
N GLU A 66 -1.76 -18.37 11.07
CA GLU A 66 -0.32 -18.52 10.92
C GLU A 66 0.41 -17.16 10.85
N LEU A 67 -0.18 -16.18 10.15
CA LEU A 67 0.37 -14.82 10.11
C LEU A 67 0.32 -14.14 11.49
N ARG A 68 -0.79 -14.30 12.21
CA ARG A 68 -0.94 -13.70 13.55
C ARG A 68 0.03 -14.31 14.56
N GLU A 69 0.22 -15.62 14.51
CA GLU A 69 1.19 -16.32 15.37
C GLU A 69 2.61 -15.82 15.09
N ARG A 70 3.01 -15.73 13.82
CA ARG A 70 4.35 -15.25 13.44
C ARG A 70 4.60 -13.77 13.75
N ILE A 71 3.56 -12.94 13.84
CA ILE A 71 3.69 -11.54 14.30
C ILE A 71 3.84 -11.46 15.82
N ALA A 72 3.22 -12.39 16.56
CA ALA A 72 3.24 -12.39 18.02
C ALA A 72 4.55 -12.96 18.63
N GLU A 73 5.25 -13.81 17.88
CA GLU A 73 6.59 -14.33 18.20
C GLU A 73 7.70 -13.27 18.09
#